data_AF-A0A1F6CTZ0-F1
#
_entry.id   AF-A0A1F6CTZ0-F1
#
_cell.length_a   1.000
_cell.length_b   1.000
_cell.length_c   1.000
_cell.angle_alpha   90.00
_cell.angle_beta   90.00
_cell.angle_gamma   90.00
#
_symmetry.space_group_name_H-M   'P 1'
#
loop_
_entity.id
_entity.type
_entity.pdbx_description
1 polymer ?
#
loop_
_entity_poly.entity_id
_entity_poly.type
_entity_poly.pdbx_seq_one_letter_code
_entity_poly.pdbx_strand_id
1 'polypeptide(L)'
;MRHIATHLKRSIKDARITERGELMEYFCGKLNRERERDGLGSISMGRMGKMLEEIPTKDLYYIKKVCDDAQNFSKKFWYLLNPEKYEKATKNKFGKNTKLQ
;
A
#
# COMPACT_ATOMS: atom_id res chain seq x y z
N MET A 1 -1.67 -39.05 10.62
CA MET A 1 -2.99 -38.52 10.24
C MET A 1 -2.94 -37.00 10.27
N ARG A 2 -3.37 -36.28 9.22
CA ARG A 2 -3.42 -34.81 9.22
C ARG A 2 -4.67 -34.36 9.99
N HIS A 3 -4.54 -33.42 10.92
CA HIS A 3 -5.65 -32.97 11.77
C HIS A 3 -6.71 -32.19 10.97
N ILE A 4 -7.99 -32.43 11.24
CA ILE A 4 -9.13 -31.69 10.65
C ILE A 4 -9.03 -30.18 10.93
N ALA A 5 -8.45 -29.80 12.06
CA ALA A 5 -8.22 -28.40 12.43
C ALA A 5 -7.43 -27.61 11.35
N THR A 6 -6.46 -28.25 10.69
CA THR A 6 -5.69 -27.63 9.61
C THR A 6 -6.54 -27.35 8.36
N HIS A 7 -7.49 -28.22 8.04
CA HIS A 7 -8.42 -28.03 6.93
C HIS A 7 -9.45 -26.94 7.21
N LEU A 8 -9.99 -26.91 8.44
CA LEU A 8 -10.95 -25.88 8.87
C LEU A 8 -10.33 -24.48 8.90
N LYS A 9 -9.07 -24.36 9.36
CA LYS A 9 -8.36 -23.08 9.36
C LYS A 9 -8.12 -22.54 7.95
N ARG A 10 -7.90 -23.44 6.98
CA ARG A 10 -7.75 -23.10 5.56
C ARG A 10 -9.09 -22.70 4.94
N SER A 11 -10.15 -23.46 5.15
CA SER A 11 -11.47 -23.13 4.59
C SER A 11 -12.04 -21.81 5.14
N ILE A 12 -11.84 -21.50 6.43
CA ILE A 12 -12.23 -20.20 7.01
C ILE A 12 -11.40 -19.05 6.44
N LYS A 13 -10.10 -19.29 6.16
CA LYS A 13 -9.25 -18.29 5.51
C LYS A 13 -9.78 -17.99 4.10
N ASP A 14 -10.07 -19.04 3.33
CA ASP A 14 -10.52 -18.93 1.95
C ASP A 14 -11.93 -18.32 1.86
N ALA A 15 -12.83 -18.63 2.81
CA ALA A 15 -14.17 -18.06 2.89
C ALA A 15 -14.22 -16.55 3.23
N ARG A 16 -13.12 -15.96 3.71
CA ARG A 16 -13.00 -14.53 4.05
C ARG A 16 -12.23 -13.72 3.01
N ILE A 17 -11.80 -14.36 1.92
CA ILE A 17 -11.13 -13.67 0.82
C ILE A 17 -12.18 -12.83 0.11
N THR A 18 -12.00 -11.52 0.20
CA THR A 18 -12.80 -10.53 -0.53
C THR A 18 -11.91 -9.90 -1.58
N GLU A 19 -12.51 -9.41 -2.66
CA GLU A 19 -11.83 -8.64 -3.72
C GLU A 19 -10.92 -7.53 -3.13
N ARG A 20 -11.44 -6.82 -2.12
CA ARG A 20 -10.68 -5.81 -1.38
C ARG A 20 -9.48 -6.41 -0.64
N GLY A 21 -9.68 -7.56 0.02
CA GLY A 21 -8.62 -8.28 0.73
C GLY A 21 -7.51 -8.74 -0.21
N GLU A 22 -7.84 -9.18 -1.42
CA GLU A 22 -6.87 -9.57 -2.44
C GLU A 22 -6.03 -8.37 -2.89
N LEU A 23 -6.66 -7.21 -3.12
CA LEU A 23 -5.94 -5.97 -3.43
C LEU A 23 -5.04 -5.53 -2.28
N MET A 24 -5.51 -5.63 -1.04
CA MET A 24 -4.71 -5.32 0.14
C MET A 24 -3.50 -6.24 0.26
N GLU A 25 -3.66 -7.54 0.03
CA GLU A 25 -2.56 -8.52 0.06
C GLU A 25 -1.56 -8.22 -1.06
N TYR A 26 -2.05 -7.86 -2.25
CA TYR A 26 -1.23 -7.43 -3.37
C TYR A 26 -0.36 -6.21 -3.03
N PHE A 27 -0.97 -5.12 -2.54
CA PHE A 27 -0.24 -3.92 -2.15
C PHE A 27 0.78 -4.22 -1.04
N CYS A 28 0.36 -4.99 -0.04
CA CYS A 28 1.20 -5.34 1.11
C CYS A 28 2.43 -6.14 0.67
N GLY A 29 2.25 -7.15 -0.19
CA GLY A 29 3.35 -7.95 -0.73
C GLY A 29 4.34 -7.13 -1.56
N LYS A 30 3.85 -6.28 -2.48
CA LYS A 30 4.70 -5.41 -3.30
C LYS A 30 5.51 -4.44 -2.45
N LEU A 31 4.87 -3.77 -1.49
CA LEU A 31 5.55 -2.82 -0.60
C LEU A 31 6.57 -3.52 0.29
N ASN A 32 6.22 -4.67 0.87
CA ASN A 32 7.10 -5.37 1.79
C ASN A 32 8.36 -5.90 1.12
N ARG A 33 8.29 -6.30 -0.15
CA ARG A 33 9.48 -6.68 -0.92
C ARG A 33 10.50 -5.55 -1.05
N GLU A 34 10.04 -4.33 -1.32
CA GLU A 34 10.94 -3.17 -1.37
C GLU A 34 11.45 -2.80 0.02
N ARG A 35 10.57 -2.82 1.03
CA ARG A 35 10.93 -2.51 2.42
C ARG A 35 11.97 -3.46 2.99
N GLU A 36 11.83 -4.76 2.74
CA GLU A 36 12.79 -5.79 3.19
C GLU A 36 14.18 -5.54 2.58
N ARG A 37 14.24 -5.27 1.27
CA ARG A 37 15.50 -4.90 0.60
C ARG A 37 16.15 -3.67 1.23
N ASP A 38 15.34 -2.70 1.65
CA ASP A 38 15.79 -1.45 2.26
C ASP A 38 16.01 -1.59 3.79
N GLY A 39 15.91 -2.80 4.36
CA GLY A 39 16.11 -3.07 5.79
C GLY A 39 14.99 -2.56 6.71
N LEU A 40 13.82 -2.25 6.16
CA LEU A 40 12.68 -1.71 6.88
C LEU A 40 11.71 -2.82 7.30
N GLY A 41 11.10 -2.67 8.48
CA GLY A 41 10.08 -3.60 8.97
C GLY A 41 8.86 -3.70 8.05
N SER A 42 8.29 -4.90 7.91
CA SER A 42 7.13 -5.15 7.05
C SER A 42 5.85 -4.46 7.55
N ILE A 43 4.97 -4.15 6.61
CA ILE A 43 3.61 -3.67 6.85
C ILE A 43 2.71 -4.89 7.04
N SER A 44 1.85 -4.87 8.05
CA SER A 44 0.86 -5.93 8.27
C SER A 44 -0.41 -5.66 7.47
N MET A 45 -1.21 -6.71 7.20
CA MET A 45 -2.52 -6.58 6.56
C MET A 45 -3.46 -5.66 7.33
N GLY A 46 -3.43 -5.67 8.67
CA GLY A 46 -4.24 -4.77 9.49
C GLY A 46 -3.85 -3.30 9.31
N ARG A 47 -2.54 -3.01 9.26
CA ARG A 47 -2.05 -1.66 8.96
C ARG A 47 -2.41 -1.23 7.54
N MET A 48 -2.31 -2.14 6.57
CA MET A 48 -2.76 -1.89 5.19
C MET A 48 -4.25 -1.54 5.14
N GLY A 49 -5.10 -2.31 5.84
CA GLY A 49 -6.54 -2.08 5.88
C GLY A 49 -6.88 -0.70 6.42
N LYS A 50 -6.23 -0.30 7.52
CA LYS A 50 -6.42 1.02 8.12
C LYS A 50 -5.93 2.17 7.22
N MET A 51 -4.85 1.98 6.47
CA MET A 51 -4.37 3.00 5.52
C MET A 51 -5.31 3.20 4.34
N LEU A 52 -6.01 2.15 3.93
CA LEU A 52 -6.90 2.17 2.76
C LEU A 52 -8.37 2.34 3.16
N GLU A 53 -8.71 2.39 4.45
CA GLU A 53 -10.08 2.30 4.97
C GLU A 53 -11.04 3.30 4.31
N GLU A 54 -10.59 4.54 4.12
CA GLU A 54 -11.37 5.62 3.51
C GLU A 54 -11.40 5.56 1.96
N ILE A 55 -10.65 4.65 1.35
CA ILE A 55 -10.55 4.51 -0.11
C ILE A 55 -11.52 3.41 -0.58
N PRO A 56 -12.50 3.74 -1.44
CA PRO A 56 -13.39 2.76 -2.05
C PRO A 56 -12.62 1.67 -2.80
N THR A 57 -13.15 0.43 -2.80
CA THR A 57 -12.51 -0.70 -3.50
C THR A 57 -12.30 -0.44 -5.00
N LYS A 58 -13.21 0.30 -5.65
CA LYS A 58 -13.07 0.69 -7.05
C LYS A 58 -11.80 1.53 -7.30
N ASP A 59 -11.46 2.42 -6.38
CA ASP A 59 -10.28 3.28 -6.49
C ASP A 59 -8.99 2.51 -6.21
N LEU A 60 -9.06 1.41 -5.44
CA LEU A 60 -7.93 0.49 -5.28
C LEU A 60 -7.51 -0.14 -6.61
N TYR A 61 -8.44 -0.45 -7.52
CA TYR A 61 -8.08 -0.91 -8.87
C TYR A 61 -7.32 0.13 -9.67
N TYR A 62 -7.73 1.39 -9.57
CA TYR A 62 -7.02 2.49 -10.21
C TYR A 62 -5.60 2.64 -9.63
N ILE A 63 -5.47 2.64 -8.29
CA ILE A 63 -4.17 2.71 -7.61
C ILE A 63 -3.28 1.55 -8.05
N LYS A 64 -3.82 0.33 -8.11
CA LYS A 64 -3.08 -0.86 -8.57
C LYS A 64 -2.53 -0.65 -9.97
N LYS A 65 -3.37 -0.27 -10.93
CA LYS A 65 -2.96 -0.04 -12.33
C LYS A 65 -1.87 1.01 -12.42
N VAL A 66 -2.07 2.17 -11.81
CA VAL A 66 -1.11 3.28 -11.86
C VAL A 66 0.23 2.94 -11.19
N CYS A 67 0.22 2.13 -10.13
CA CYS A 67 1.45 1.69 -9.47
C CYS A 67 2.17 0.60 -10.27
N ASP A 68 1.44 -0.29 -10.93
CA ASP A 68 2.01 -1.34 -11.79
C ASP A 68 2.69 -0.76 -13.04
N ASP A 69 2.10 0.30 -13.60
CA ASP A 69 2.66 1.02 -14.76
C ASP A 69 3.85 1.94 -14.39
N ALA A 70 4.09 2.15 -13.09
CA ALA A 70 5.15 3.04 -12.62
C ALA A 70 6.51 2.33 -12.50
N GLN A 71 7.58 3.07 -12.77
CA GLN A 71 8.96 2.56 -12.61
C GLN A 71 9.29 2.15 -11.17
N ASN A 72 8.73 2.85 -10.17
CA ASN A 72 8.85 2.46 -8.77
C ASN A 72 7.47 2.42 -8.13
N PHE A 73 7.05 1.20 -7.80
CA PHE A 73 5.75 0.91 -7.23
C PHE A 73 5.56 1.62 -5.89
N SER A 74 6.48 1.44 -4.94
CA SER A 74 6.30 1.97 -3.59
C SER A 74 6.20 3.51 -3.55
N LYS A 75 7.07 4.22 -4.26
CA LYS A 75 7.05 5.68 -4.34
C LYS A 75 5.74 6.18 -4.95
N LYS A 76 5.28 5.55 -6.04
CA LYS A 76 4.02 5.95 -6.68
C LYS A 76 2.82 5.69 -5.76
N PHE A 77 2.79 4.56 -5.08
CA PHE A 77 1.76 4.22 -4.10
C PHE A 77 1.66 5.30 -3.02
N TRP A 78 2.76 5.62 -2.34
CA TRP A 78 2.73 6.63 -1.28
C TRP A 78 2.38 8.03 -1.77
N TYR A 79 2.80 8.39 -2.99
CA TYR A 79 2.40 9.65 -3.62
C TYR A 79 0.88 9.72 -3.84
N LEU A 80 0.26 8.63 -4.34
CA LEU A 80 -1.19 8.61 -4.58
C LEU A 80 -2.00 8.71 -3.29
N LEU A 81 -1.53 8.10 -2.19
CA LEU A 81 -2.22 8.20 -0.90
C LEU A 81 -2.10 9.59 -0.25
N ASN A 82 -1.00 10.30 -0.48
CA ASN A 82 -0.78 11.61 0.14
C ASN A 82 0.14 12.49 -0.73
N PRO A 83 -0.38 13.07 -1.82
CA PRO A 83 0.42 13.88 -2.74
C PRO A 83 0.94 15.16 -2.07
N GLU A 84 0.13 15.77 -1.19
CA GLU A 84 0.50 17.01 -0.49
C GLU A 84 1.80 16.88 0.32
N LYS A 85 2.03 15.73 0.95
CA LYS A 85 3.26 15.47 1.70
C LYS A 85 4.50 15.60 0.82
N TYR A 86 4.40 15.21 -0.45
CA TYR A 86 5.50 15.25 -1.41
C TYR A 86 5.61 16.61 -2.09
N GLU A 87 4.50 17.28 -2.36
CA GLU A 87 4.48 18.65 -2.93
C GLU A 87 4.98 19.72 -1.94
N LYS A 88 4.68 19.57 -0.66
CA LYS A 88 5.22 20.44 0.40
C LYS A 88 6.73 20.19 0.59
N ALA A 89 7.18 18.94 0.48
CA ALA A 89 8.59 18.58 0.59
C ALA A 89 9.43 19.12 -0.58
N THR A 90 8.90 19.15 -1.81
CA THR A 90 9.59 19.75 -2.96
C THR A 90 9.66 21.27 -2.85
N LYS A 91 8.60 21.95 -2.38
CA LYS A 91 8.64 23.40 -2.09
C LYS A 91 9.71 23.78 -1.07
N ASN A 92 9.89 22.97 -0.02
CA ASN A 92 10.91 23.23 1.01
C ASN A 92 12.36 22.99 0.52
N LYS A 93 12.58 22.02 -0.38
CA LYS A 93 13.92 21.76 -0.96
C LYS A 93 14.36 22.78 -2.00
N PHE A 94 13.41 23.43 -2.67
CA PHE A 94 13.66 24.46 -3.69
C PHE A 94 13.16 25.83 -3.25
N GLY A 95 13.22 26.12 -1.95
CA GLY A 95 12.78 27.39 -1.38
C GLY A 95 13.39 28.58 -2.14
N LYS A 96 12.63 29.14 -3.08
CA LYS A 96 12.89 30.45 -3.64
C LYS A 96 12.70 31.43 -2.50
N ASN A 97 13.82 31.91 -1.96
CA ASN A 97 13.86 33.09 -1.11
C ASN A 97 13.53 34.29 -2.02
N THR A 98 12.26 34.52 -2.30
CA THR A 98 11.79 35.82 -2.80
C THR A 98 11.14 36.54 -1.63
N LYS A 99 11.99 37.08 -0.75
CA LYS A 99 11.62 38.30 -0.02
C LYS A 99 11.67 39.44 -1.04
N LEU A 100 10.51 39.85 -1.52
CA LEU A 100 10.33 41.18 -2.10
C LEU A 100 9.09 41.78 -1.45
N GLN A 101 9.32 42.48 -0.35
CA GLN A 101 8.56 43.61 0.18
C GLN A 101 9.46 44.31 1.20
#